data_AF-A0A519RJN4-F1
#
_entry.id   AF-A0A519RJN4-F1
#
_cell.length_a   1.000
_cell.length_b   1.000
_cell.length_c   1.000
_cell.angle_alpha   90.00
_cell.angle_beta   90.00
_cell.angle_gamma   90.00
#
_symmetry.space_group_name_H-M   'P 1'
#
loop_
_entity.id
_entity.type
_entity.pdbx_description
1 polymer ?
#
loop_
_entity_poly.entity_id
_entity_poly.type
_entity_poly.pdbx_seq_one_letter_code
_entity_poly.pdbx_strand_id
1 'polypeptide(L)'
;MCPTKEKRLFIHNPSTLETLYCLRDSPFWAEKLLDDNYGHKDFLKDLIAKNFYQSEDSPSIKFIASDLSLTATKVSKWIKDIYNDILLLNQLNPEMFRSAGTEHLCHFRNYDNHQSFSVWLTQTPRNYENVDLYFLKAKMGTDTFMVTEVSHSFFDNRQVVILTLKGGYCNRYREELVQRALFEGVLGFMDTYKKSGYEIDEILRKHYSGS
;
A
#
# COMPACT_ATOMS: atom_id res chain seq x y z
N MET A 1 16.07 26.08 -22.81
CA MET A 1 15.37 25.13 -21.91
C MET A 1 15.38 25.74 -20.52
N CYS A 2 14.21 26.08 -19.96
CA CYS A 2 14.12 26.51 -18.56
C CYS A 2 14.43 25.31 -17.65
N PRO A 3 15.15 25.48 -16.53
CA PRO A 3 15.36 24.40 -15.57
C PRO A 3 14.00 24.03 -14.97
N THR A 4 13.52 22.82 -15.24
CA THR A 4 12.34 22.29 -14.56
C THR A 4 12.74 22.11 -13.10
N LYS A 5 12.17 22.91 -12.20
CA LYS A 5 12.41 22.83 -10.75
C LYS A 5 12.11 21.39 -10.31
N GLU A 6 13.10 20.70 -9.76
CA GLU A 6 12.96 19.30 -9.35
C GLU A 6 11.83 19.19 -8.32
N LYS A 7 10.81 18.38 -8.62
CA LYS A 7 9.62 18.26 -7.77
C LYS A 7 10.01 17.54 -6.48
N ARG A 8 9.69 18.14 -5.33
CA ARG A 8 9.86 17.47 -4.03
C ARG A 8 8.98 16.22 -3.99
N LEU A 9 9.58 15.06 -3.70
CA LEU A 9 8.88 13.80 -3.52
C LEU A 9 8.28 13.70 -2.12
N PHE A 10 7.06 13.18 -2.04
CA PHE A 10 6.31 12.91 -0.82
C PHE A 10 6.28 11.40 -0.57
N ILE A 11 7.41 10.88 -0.06
CA ILE A 11 7.59 9.46 0.29
C ILE A 11 7.29 9.27 1.77
N HIS A 12 6.50 8.24 2.10
CA HIS A 12 6.20 7.87 3.48
C HIS A 12 7.38 7.09 4.08
N ASN A 13 7.74 7.41 5.32
CA ASN A 13 8.82 6.74 6.03
C ASN A 13 8.25 6.13 7.32
N PRO A 14 7.93 4.83 7.33
CA PRO A 14 7.26 4.21 8.46
C PRO A 14 8.17 4.11 9.68
N SER A 15 7.58 4.29 10.85
CA SER A 15 8.24 3.93 12.10
C SER A 15 8.30 2.40 12.25
N THR A 16 9.26 1.88 13.03
CA THR A 16 9.31 0.44 13.35
C THR A 16 7.99 -0.05 13.97
N LEU A 17 7.34 0.79 14.78
CA LEU A 17 6.10 0.44 15.46
C LEU A 17 4.92 0.36 14.48
N GLU A 18 4.85 1.28 13.52
CA GLU A 18 3.88 1.22 12.42
C GLU A 18 4.04 -0.06 11.60
N THR A 19 5.28 -0.45 11.29
CA THR A 19 5.58 -1.72 10.62
C THR A 19 5.12 -2.92 11.46
N LEU A 20 5.35 -2.91 12.78
CA LEU A 20 4.87 -3.96 13.68
C LEU A 20 3.34 -4.06 13.67
N TYR A 21 2.63 -2.94 13.65
CA TYR A 21 1.16 -2.94 13.55
C TYR A 21 0.66 -3.52 12.23
N CYS A 22 1.35 -3.28 11.13
CA CYS A 22 1.03 -3.90 9.84
C CYS A 22 1.21 -5.43 9.90
N LEU A 23 2.28 -5.91 10.53
CA LEU A 23 2.50 -7.35 10.74
C LEU A 23 1.44 -7.98 11.64
N ARG A 24 1.06 -7.29 12.72
CA ARG A 24 0.00 -7.71 13.66
C ARG A 24 -1.36 -7.88 12.97
N ASP A 25 -1.66 -7.05 11.97
CA ASP A 25 -2.92 -7.14 11.24
C ASP A 25 -2.96 -8.34 10.26
N SER A 26 -1.79 -8.81 9.81
CA SER A 26 -1.67 -9.90 8.83
C SER A 26 -0.75 -11.03 9.31
N PRO A 27 -1.04 -11.69 10.44
CA PRO A 27 -0.18 -12.72 11.01
C PRO A 27 0.01 -13.93 10.09
N PHE A 28 -1.05 -14.31 9.35
CA PHE A 28 -0.99 -15.39 8.35
C PHE A 28 0.06 -15.17 7.25
N TRP A 29 0.34 -13.90 6.91
CA TRP A 29 1.37 -13.56 5.92
C TRP A 29 2.76 -13.68 6.51
N ALA A 30 2.92 -13.27 7.77
CA ALA A 30 4.17 -13.43 8.49
C ALA A 30 4.56 -14.90 8.65
N GLU A 31 3.59 -15.78 8.93
CA GLU A 31 3.82 -17.24 9.01
C GLU A 31 4.49 -17.85 7.77
N LYS A 32 4.35 -17.24 6.59
CA LYS A 32 5.00 -17.71 5.35
C LYS A 32 6.52 -17.57 5.37
N LEU A 33 7.05 -16.81 6.31
CA LEU A 33 8.50 -16.60 6.50
C LEU A 33 9.11 -17.48 7.59
N LEU A 34 8.39 -18.49 8.10
CA LEU A 34 8.90 -19.44 9.08
C LEU A 34 9.87 -20.50 8.52
N ASP A 35 10.28 -20.35 7.26
CA ASP A 35 11.30 -21.15 6.59
C ASP A 35 12.72 -20.86 7.13
N ASP A 36 13.60 -21.86 7.06
CA ASP A 36 14.98 -21.78 7.53
C ASP A 36 15.86 -20.78 6.76
N ASN A 37 15.41 -20.32 5.59
CA ASN A 37 16.11 -19.35 4.76
C ASN A 37 16.14 -17.92 5.33
N TYR A 38 15.33 -17.61 6.36
CA TYR A 38 15.24 -16.27 6.93
C TYR A 38 16.00 -16.14 8.25
N GLY A 39 16.97 -15.23 8.30
CA GLY A 39 17.80 -14.99 9.50
C GLY A 39 17.05 -14.43 10.71
N HIS A 40 15.78 -14.05 10.56
CA HIS A 40 14.89 -13.55 11.61
C HIS A 40 13.84 -14.58 12.06
N LYS A 41 13.86 -15.82 11.53
CA LYS A 41 12.81 -16.83 11.77
C LYS A 41 12.50 -17.10 13.24
N ASP A 42 13.53 -17.20 14.09
CA ASP A 42 13.34 -17.54 15.51
C ASP A 42 12.71 -16.36 16.26
N PHE A 43 13.11 -15.13 15.91
CA PHE A 43 12.45 -13.92 16.41
C PHE A 43 11.00 -13.82 15.93
N LEU A 44 10.73 -14.19 14.68
CA LEU A 44 9.36 -14.23 14.16
C LEU A 44 8.50 -15.28 14.89
N LYS A 45 9.04 -16.47 15.20
CA LYS A 45 8.37 -17.47 16.04
C LYS A 45 7.98 -16.90 17.40
N ASP A 46 8.92 -16.19 18.04
CA ASP A 46 8.65 -15.54 19.33
C ASP A 46 7.57 -14.46 19.21
N LEU A 47 7.61 -13.63 18.17
CA LEU A 47 6.57 -12.62 17.91
C LEU A 47 5.19 -13.25 17.73
N ILE A 48 5.08 -14.33 16.93
CA ILE A 48 3.83 -15.04 16.70
C ILE A 48 3.34 -15.68 18.01
N ALA A 49 4.22 -16.32 18.78
CA ALA A 49 3.87 -16.91 20.08
C ALA A 49 3.35 -15.86 21.08
N LYS A 50 3.84 -14.63 20.99
CA LYS A 50 3.37 -13.47 21.77
C LYS A 50 2.20 -12.74 21.11
N ASN A 51 1.63 -13.27 20.02
CA ASN A 51 0.57 -12.66 19.22
C ASN A 51 0.87 -11.19 18.86
N PHE A 52 2.11 -10.92 18.42
CA PHE A 52 2.62 -9.58 18.10
C PHE A 52 2.37 -8.53 19.19
N TYR A 53 2.32 -8.96 20.47
CA TYR A 53 2.00 -8.12 21.62
C TYR A 53 0.65 -7.38 21.49
N GLN A 54 -0.35 -8.03 20.88
CA GLN A 54 -1.67 -7.44 20.65
C GLN A 54 -2.40 -7.00 21.93
N SER A 55 -2.15 -7.66 23.06
CA SER A 55 -2.72 -7.34 24.37
C SER A 55 -2.13 -6.09 25.02
N GLU A 56 -0.98 -5.61 24.53
CA GLU A 56 -0.37 -4.38 25.02
C GLU A 56 -0.93 -3.19 24.23
N ASP A 57 -1.49 -2.20 24.93
CA ASP A 57 -2.09 -1.02 24.30
C ASP A 57 -1.08 -0.21 23.46
N SER A 58 0.23 -0.37 23.71
CA SER A 58 1.31 0.23 22.92
C SER A 58 2.67 -0.43 23.23
N PRO A 59 3.00 -1.59 22.63
CA PRO A 59 4.28 -2.23 22.88
C PRO A 59 5.42 -1.36 22.34
N SER A 60 6.27 -0.86 23.23
CA SER A 60 7.46 -0.12 22.80
C SER A 60 8.53 -1.08 22.27
N ILE A 61 9.35 -0.63 21.31
CA ILE A 61 10.48 -1.44 20.82
C ILE A 61 11.45 -1.81 21.96
N LYS A 62 11.59 -0.94 22.96
CA LYS A 62 12.41 -1.21 24.15
C LYS A 62 11.83 -2.36 24.99
N PHE A 63 10.50 -2.39 25.14
CA PHE A 63 9.81 -3.46 25.85
C PHE A 63 10.01 -4.81 25.16
N ILE A 64 9.76 -4.88 23.84
CA ILE A 64 9.95 -6.11 23.04
C ILE A 64 11.41 -6.58 23.11
N ALA A 65 12.36 -5.65 23.00
CA ALA A 65 13.78 -5.95 23.12
C ALA A 65 14.13 -6.55 24.49
N SER A 66 13.58 -6.01 25.58
CA SER A 66 13.78 -6.54 26.93
C SER A 66 13.15 -7.92 27.12
N ASP A 67 11.90 -8.11 26.68
CA ASP A 67 11.17 -9.39 26.82
C ASP A 67 11.87 -10.53 26.06
N LEU A 68 12.40 -10.23 24.86
CA LEU A 68 13.08 -11.21 24.02
C LEU A 68 14.61 -11.27 24.25
N SER A 69 15.15 -10.52 25.21
CA SER A 69 16.60 -10.45 25.47
C SER A 69 17.43 -10.07 24.23
N LEU A 70 16.93 -9.14 23.42
CA LEU A 70 17.56 -8.63 22.20
C LEU A 70 17.89 -7.13 22.35
N THR A 71 18.69 -6.58 21.43
CA THR A 71 18.89 -5.12 21.36
C THR A 71 17.75 -4.47 20.58
N ALA A 72 17.37 -3.24 20.96
CA ALA A 72 16.34 -2.47 20.26
C ALA A 72 16.65 -2.26 18.77
N THR A 73 17.92 -2.11 18.41
CA THR A 73 18.39 -2.03 17.02
C THR A 73 18.10 -3.31 16.26
N LYS A 74 18.38 -4.48 16.86
CA LYS A 74 18.16 -5.79 16.23
C LYS A 74 16.66 -6.07 16.06
N VAL A 75 15.85 -5.78 17.07
CA VAL A 75 14.38 -5.85 16.97
C VAL A 75 13.86 -4.95 15.86
N SER A 76 14.33 -3.69 15.81
CA SER A 76 13.89 -2.75 14.77
C SER A 76 14.25 -3.20 13.37
N LYS A 77 15.46 -3.76 13.20
CA LYS A 77 15.90 -4.32 11.93
C LYS A 77 15.01 -5.49 11.53
N TRP A 78 14.85 -6.48 12.40
CA TRP A 78 14.10 -7.69 12.08
C TRP A 78 12.61 -7.45 11.80
N ILE A 79 11.95 -6.53 12.52
CA ILE A 79 10.57 -6.13 12.20
C ILE A 79 10.47 -5.58 10.76
N LYS A 80 11.43 -4.74 10.36
CA LYS A 80 11.47 -4.19 9.00
C LYS A 80 11.80 -5.25 7.95
N ASP A 81 12.75 -6.14 8.26
CA ASP A 81 13.15 -7.22 7.37
C ASP A 81 11.98 -8.17 7.11
N ILE A 82 11.25 -8.63 8.15
CA ILE A 82 10.05 -9.46 8.01
C ILE A 82 9.02 -8.79 7.08
N TYR A 83 8.73 -7.51 7.31
CA TYR A 83 7.76 -6.77 6.49
C TYR A 83 8.19 -6.70 5.02
N ASN A 84 9.45 -6.37 4.77
CA ASN A 84 9.98 -6.28 3.41
C ASN A 84 10.06 -7.66 2.74
N ASP A 85 10.37 -8.71 3.50
CA ASP A 85 10.42 -10.08 2.99
C ASP A 85 9.01 -10.56 2.60
N ILE A 86 7.94 -10.20 3.32
CA ILE A 86 6.56 -10.48 2.90
C ILE A 86 6.25 -9.79 1.57
N LEU A 87 6.61 -8.50 1.43
CA LEU A 87 6.41 -7.76 0.17
C LEU A 87 7.15 -8.41 -1.00
N LEU A 88 8.41 -8.78 -0.79
CA LEU A 88 9.24 -9.44 -1.79
C LEU A 88 8.69 -10.83 -2.14
N LEU A 89 8.29 -11.60 -1.13
CA LEU A 89 7.74 -12.94 -1.32
C LEU A 89 6.43 -12.90 -2.09
N ASN A 90 5.57 -11.93 -1.79
CA ASN A 90 4.33 -11.72 -2.54
C ASN A 90 4.63 -11.35 -3.99
N GLN A 91 5.64 -10.51 -4.24
CA GLN A 91 6.03 -10.15 -5.61
C GLN A 91 6.58 -11.35 -6.40
N LEU A 92 7.37 -12.22 -5.76
CA LEU A 92 8.02 -13.35 -6.44
C LEU A 92 7.11 -14.58 -6.55
N ASN A 93 6.40 -14.90 -5.47
CA ASN A 93 5.59 -16.12 -5.31
C ASN A 93 4.22 -15.77 -4.69
N PRO A 94 3.37 -15.00 -5.40
CA PRO A 94 2.12 -14.49 -4.84
C PRO A 94 1.18 -15.64 -4.40
N GLU A 95 1.21 -16.79 -5.08
CA GLU A 95 0.39 -17.98 -4.76
C GLU A 95 0.53 -18.48 -3.32
N MET A 96 1.64 -18.19 -2.64
CA MET A 96 1.81 -18.58 -1.23
C MET A 96 0.88 -17.82 -0.27
N PHE A 97 0.35 -16.69 -0.73
CA PHE A 97 -0.63 -15.86 -0.02
C PHE A 97 -2.06 -16.12 -0.49
N ARG A 98 -2.26 -17.13 -1.34
CA ARG A 98 -3.56 -17.44 -1.92
C ARG A 98 -4.60 -17.71 -0.85
N SER A 99 -5.73 -17.04 -1.00
CA SER A 99 -6.98 -17.30 -0.29
C SER A 99 -8.07 -17.71 -1.30
N ALA A 100 -9.32 -17.75 -0.87
CA ALA A 100 -10.45 -18.03 -1.77
C ALA A 100 -10.66 -16.87 -2.76
N GLY A 101 -10.94 -17.21 -4.02
CA GLY A 101 -11.27 -16.24 -5.07
C GLY A 101 -10.29 -16.24 -6.24
N THR A 102 -10.28 -15.13 -6.97
CA THR A 102 -9.42 -14.90 -8.14
C THR A 102 -8.25 -14.02 -7.72
N GLU A 103 -7.10 -14.18 -8.38
CA GLU A 103 -5.96 -13.28 -8.16
C GLU A 103 -6.25 -11.87 -8.72
N HIS A 104 -5.96 -10.88 -7.89
CA HIS A 104 -5.92 -9.47 -8.23
C HIS A 104 -4.51 -8.95 -8.02
N LEU A 105 -3.85 -8.56 -9.10
CA LEU A 105 -2.60 -7.78 -9.03
C LEU A 105 -2.97 -6.31 -8.80
N CYS A 106 -2.73 -5.81 -7.60
CA CYS A 106 -3.08 -4.46 -7.21
C CYS A 106 -1.88 -3.53 -7.32
N HIS A 107 -1.99 -2.47 -8.12
CA HIS A 107 -1.04 -1.38 -8.24
C HIS A 107 -1.49 -0.21 -7.37
N PHE A 108 -0.92 -0.11 -6.17
CA PHE A 108 -1.21 0.94 -5.22
C PHE A 108 -0.34 2.17 -5.47
N ARG A 109 -0.96 3.34 -5.42
CA ARG A 109 -0.29 4.64 -5.44
C ARG A 109 -0.81 5.54 -4.33
N ASN A 110 0.08 6.13 -3.55
CA ASN A 110 -0.27 7.21 -2.63
C ASN A 110 0.82 8.28 -2.63
N TYR A 111 0.48 9.49 -3.06
CA TYR A 111 1.46 10.53 -3.40
C TYR A 111 2.54 10.01 -4.36
N ASP A 112 3.81 10.01 -3.94
CA ASP A 112 4.96 9.49 -4.70
C ASP A 112 5.38 8.08 -4.21
N ASN A 113 4.57 7.42 -3.38
CA ASN A 113 4.73 6.01 -2.99
C ASN A 113 3.99 5.11 -3.97
N HIS A 114 4.62 3.98 -4.29
CA HIS A 114 4.11 2.95 -5.19
C HIS A 114 4.40 1.57 -4.62
N GLN A 115 3.43 0.67 -4.74
CA GLN A 115 3.60 -0.74 -4.40
C GLN A 115 2.71 -1.58 -5.30
N SER A 116 3.23 -2.69 -5.82
CA SER A 116 2.39 -3.74 -6.40
C SER A 116 2.26 -4.88 -5.39
N PHE A 117 1.06 -5.43 -5.24
CA PHE A 117 0.82 -6.52 -4.30
C PHE A 117 -0.33 -7.38 -4.81
N SER A 118 -0.15 -8.69 -4.86
CA SER A 118 -1.20 -9.63 -5.27
C SER A 118 -2.04 -10.03 -4.06
N VAL A 119 -3.36 -9.99 -4.24
CA VAL A 119 -4.35 -10.48 -3.27
C VAL A 119 -5.36 -11.39 -3.98
N TRP A 120 -6.08 -12.21 -3.22
CA TRP A 120 -7.15 -13.06 -3.76
C TRP A 120 -8.48 -12.58 -3.23
N LEU A 121 -9.35 -12.11 -4.13
CA LEU A 121 -10.67 -11.59 -3.78
C LEU A 121 -11.76 -12.46 -4.40
N THR A 122 -12.81 -12.70 -3.63
CA THR A 122 -14.00 -13.44 -4.09
C THR A 122 -14.85 -12.61 -5.06
N GLN A 123 -14.73 -11.29 -5.01
CA GLN A 123 -15.39 -10.36 -5.92
C GLN A 123 -14.37 -9.31 -6.38
N THR A 124 -14.46 -8.95 -7.65
CA THR A 124 -13.62 -7.87 -8.21
C THR A 124 -14.21 -6.52 -7.81
N PRO A 125 -13.47 -5.68 -7.07
CA PRO A 125 -13.88 -4.32 -6.76
C PRO A 125 -14.15 -3.51 -8.03
N ARG A 126 -15.15 -2.63 -7.99
CA ARG A 126 -15.51 -1.75 -9.10
C ARG A 126 -14.78 -0.41 -8.99
N ASN A 127 -14.72 0.32 -10.10
CA ASN A 127 -14.24 1.70 -10.09
C ASN A 127 -14.98 2.52 -9.02
N TYR A 128 -14.22 3.31 -8.27
CA TYR A 128 -14.66 4.16 -7.15
C TYR A 128 -15.11 3.43 -5.88
N GLU A 129 -14.97 2.10 -5.81
CA GLU A 129 -15.03 1.39 -4.53
C GLU A 129 -13.70 1.54 -3.78
N ASN A 130 -13.75 1.38 -2.46
CA ASN A 130 -12.56 1.41 -1.62
C ASN A 130 -12.14 -0.02 -1.26
N VAL A 131 -10.83 -0.22 -1.19
CA VAL A 131 -10.17 -1.43 -0.69
C VAL A 131 -9.34 -1.00 0.50
N ASP A 132 -9.62 -1.58 1.66
CA ASP A 132 -8.81 -1.40 2.86
C ASP A 132 -7.81 -2.55 2.98
N LEU A 133 -6.53 -2.22 3.01
CA LEU A 133 -5.44 -3.16 3.21
C LEU A 133 -4.44 -2.59 4.20
N TYR A 134 -4.68 -2.84 5.49
CA TYR A 134 -3.90 -2.26 6.58
C TYR A 134 -2.42 -2.64 6.54
N PHE A 135 -2.09 -3.85 6.10
CA PHE A 135 -0.71 -4.27 5.92
C PHE A 135 0.12 -3.28 5.10
N LEU A 136 -0.43 -2.67 4.05
CA LEU A 136 0.34 -1.75 3.20
C LEU A 136 0.55 -0.35 3.79
N LYS A 137 -0.05 -0.05 4.95
CA LYS A 137 0.02 1.28 5.57
C LYS A 137 1.46 1.74 5.79
N ALA A 138 2.33 0.87 6.30
CA ALA A 138 3.72 1.20 6.50
C ALA A 138 4.46 1.54 5.19
N LYS A 139 4.09 0.94 4.05
CA LYS A 139 4.72 1.25 2.75
C LYS A 139 4.09 2.48 2.09
N MET A 140 2.79 2.67 2.25
CA MET A 140 2.01 3.61 1.46
C MET A 140 1.60 4.86 2.21
N GLY A 141 1.70 4.88 3.55
CA GLY A 141 1.22 5.97 4.41
C GLY A 141 -0.31 6.01 4.59
N THR A 142 -1.02 5.04 4.01
CA THR A 142 -2.46 4.85 4.14
C THR A 142 -2.79 3.39 3.89
N ASP A 143 -3.89 2.95 4.47
CA ASP A 143 -4.49 1.62 4.39
C ASP A 143 -5.72 1.59 3.48
N THR A 144 -6.36 2.73 3.25
CA THR A 144 -7.54 2.86 2.39
C THR A 144 -7.15 3.30 0.99
N PHE A 145 -7.62 2.59 -0.02
CA PHE A 145 -7.36 2.90 -1.42
C PHE A 145 -8.62 2.81 -2.27
N MET A 146 -8.86 3.85 -3.07
CA MET A 146 -9.93 3.86 -4.07
C MET A 146 -9.46 3.20 -5.38
N VAL A 147 -10.29 2.32 -5.93
CA VAL A 147 -10.08 1.72 -7.27
C VAL A 147 -10.33 2.78 -8.34
N THR A 148 -9.32 3.08 -9.15
CA THR A 148 -9.44 4.01 -10.29
C THR A 148 -9.60 3.29 -11.62
N GLU A 149 -9.13 2.05 -11.71
CA GLU A 149 -9.18 1.27 -12.94
C GLU A 149 -9.20 -0.22 -12.61
N VAL A 150 -10.01 -0.96 -13.37
CA VAL A 150 -10.04 -2.41 -13.41
C VAL A 150 -9.71 -2.84 -14.83
N SER A 151 -8.67 -3.64 -14.98
CA SER A 151 -8.30 -4.24 -16.27
C SER A 151 -8.03 -5.73 -16.11
N HIS A 152 -7.94 -6.44 -17.23
CA HIS A 152 -7.71 -7.88 -17.24
C HIS A 152 -6.53 -8.18 -18.16
N SER A 153 -5.60 -8.99 -17.67
CA SER A 153 -4.51 -9.53 -18.47
C SER A 153 -4.66 -11.04 -18.59
N PHE A 154 -4.36 -11.55 -19.79
CA PHE A 154 -4.40 -12.98 -20.10
C PHE A 154 -2.99 -13.41 -20.50
N PHE A 155 -2.40 -14.32 -19.73
CA PHE A 155 -1.07 -14.88 -20.01
C PHE A 155 -1.08 -16.37 -19.69
N ASP A 156 -0.54 -17.20 -20.59
CA ASP A 156 -0.37 -18.65 -20.41
C ASP A 156 -1.59 -19.35 -19.76
N ASN A 157 -2.76 -19.21 -20.41
CA ASN A 157 -4.04 -19.77 -19.97
C ASN A 157 -4.52 -19.34 -18.56
N ARG A 158 -3.96 -18.25 -18.02
CA ARG A 158 -4.36 -17.61 -16.77
C ARG A 158 -4.93 -16.22 -17.04
N GLN A 159 -6.02 -15.90 -16.36
CA GLN A 159 -6.53 -14.52 -16.27
C GLN A 159 -6.06 -13.92 -14.93
N VAL A 160 -5.47 -12.73 -15.00
CA VAL A 160 -5.15 -11.92 -13.83
C VAL A 160 -5.96 -10.63 -13.92
N VAL A 161 -6.69 -10.30 -12.85
CA VAL A 161 -7.37 -9.02 -12.74
C VAL A 161 -6.35 -8.00 -12.24
N ILE A 162 -6.20 -6.88 -12.92
CA ILE A 162 -5.27 -5.82 -12.54
C ILE A 162 -6.10 -4.64 -12.02
N LEU A 163 -5.80 -4.23 -10.79
CA LEU A 163 -6.45 -3.08 -10.16
C LEU A 163 -5.45 -1.93 -10.05
N THR A 164 -5.81 -0.75 -10.53
CA THR A 164 -5.07 0.48 -10.21
C THR A 164 -5.79 1.16 -9.05
N LEU A 165 -5.08 1.40 -7.95
CA LEU A 165 -5.65 2.00 -6.75
C LEU A 165 -4.90 3.26 -6.30
N LYS A 166 -5.66 4.24 -5.84
CA LYS A 166 -5.18 5.53 -5.35
C LYS A 166 -5.50 5.68 -3.86
N GLY A 167 -4.50 6.04 -3.06
CA GLY A 167 -4.64 6.22 -1.61
C GLY A 167 -5.65 7.30 -1.24
N GLY A 168 -6.38 7.04 -0.15
CA GLY A 168 -7.45 7.89 0.36
C GLY A 168 -8.84 7.52 -0.15
N TYR A 169 -9.81 8.35 0.21
CA TYR A 169 -11.22 8.13 -0.09
C TYR A 169 -11.63 8.68 -1.45
N CYS A 170 -12.63 8.04 -2.07
CA CYS A 170 -13.27 8.55 -3.27
C CYS A 170 -13.98 9.88 -3.03
N ASN A 171 -13.63 10.90 -3.82
CA ASN A 171 -14.46 12.07 -4.05
C ASN A 171 -14.97 12.03 -5.49
N ARG A 172 -16.11 11.36 -5.72
CA ARG A 172 -16.69 11.17 -7.07
C ARG A 172 -16.90 12.49 -7.80
N TYR A 173 -17.44 13.49 -7.09
CA TYR A 173 -17.68 14.82 -7.65
C TYR A 173 -16.39 15.46 -8.17
N ARG A 174 -15.30 15.36 -7.41
CA ARG A 174 -13.98 15.84 -7.84
C ARG A 174 -13.52 15.12 -9.12
N GLU A 175 -13.64 13.79 -9.17
CA GLU A 175 -13.18 13.01 -10.33
C GLU A 175 -14.03 13.32 -11.58
N GLU A 176 -15.34 13.53 -11.43
CA GLU A 176 -16.22 14.00 -12.51
C GLU A 176 -15.81 15.39 -13.02
N LEU A 177 -15.46 16.31 -12.12
CA LEU A 177 -14.95 17.64 -12.51
C LEU A 177 -13.62 17.56 -13.25
N VAL A 178 -12.72 16.64 -12.86
CA VAL A 178 -11.47 16.41 -13.61
C VAL A 178 -11.78 15.92 -15.03
N GLN A 179 -12.66 14.94 -15.18
CA GLN A 179 -13.06 14.42 -16.50
C GLN A 179 -13.72 15.49 -17.37
N ARG A 180 -14.60 16.30 -16.76
CA ARG A 180 -15.22 17.44 -17.42
C ARG A 180 -14.19 18.47 -17.89
N ALA A 181 -13.23 18.82 -17.03
CA ALA A 181 -12.17 19.76 -17.38
C ALA A 181 -11.28 19.26 -18.52
N LEU A 182 -10.99 17.95 -18.56
CA LEU A 182 -10.26 17.32 -19.67
C LEU A 182 -11.04 17.40 -20.98
N PHE A 183 -12.33 17.07 -20.92
CA PHE A 183 -13.21 17.12 -22.09
C PHE A 183 -13.38 18.53 -22.64
N GLU A 184 -13.57 19.52 -21.76
CA GLU A 184 -13.72 20.94 -22.12
C GLU A 184 -12.37 21.61 -22.48
N GLY A 185 -11.24 20.90 -22.33
CA GLY A 185 -9.90 21.45 -22.60
C GLY A 185 -9.39 22.45 -21.56
N VAL A 186 -10.10 22.59 -20.43
CA VAL A 186 -9.71 23.41 -19.26
C VAL A 186 -8.47 22.82 -18.59
N LEU A 187 -8.35 21.49 -18.59
CA LEU A 187 -7.17 20.76 -18.16
C LEU A 187 -6.55 20.04 -19.36
N GLY A 188 -5.27 20.23 -19.61
CA GLY A 188 -4.57 19.44 -20.63
C GLY A 188 -4.31 18.02 -20.14
N PHE A 189 -4.33 17.02 -21.03
CA PHE A 189 -4.00 15.63 -20.66
C PHE A 189 -2.66 15.53 -19.91
N MET A 190 -1.62 16.23 -20.39
CA MET A 190 -0.30 16.25 -19.75
C MET A 190 -0.29 16.91 -18.37
N ASP A 191 -1.27 17.75 -18.05
CA ASP A 191 -1.38 18.39 -16.74
C ASP A 191 -1.72 17.37 -15.66
N THR A 192 -2.46 16.31 -15.99
CA THR A 192 -2.77 15.21 -15.05
C THR A 192 -1.51 14.46 -14.57
N TYR A 193 -0.43 14.54 -15.35
CA TYR A 193 0.86 13.93 -14.99
C TYR A 193 1.81 14.95 -14.33
N LYS A 194 1.77 16.20 -14.78
CA LYS A 194 2.75 17.24 -14.37
C LYS A 194 2.32 18.02 -13.13
N LYS A 195 1.02 18.22 -12.94
CA LYS A 195 0.48 19.01 -11.82
C LYS A 195 0.19 18.12 -10.63
N SER A 196 0.36 18.67 -9.43
CA SER A 196 -0.12 18.06 -8.21
C SER A 196 -1.65 18.07 -8.12
N GLY A 197 -2.21 17.21 -7.26
CA GLY A 197 -3.65 17.19 -7.01
C GLY A 197 -4.19 18.55 -6.55
N TYR A 198 -3.42 19.27 -5.74
CA TYR A 198 -3.78 20.62 -5.27
C TYR A 198 -3.85 21.64 -6.42
N GLU A 199 -2.87 21.62 -7.32
CA GLU A 199 -2.86 22.51 -8.49
C GLU A 199 -4.04 22.22 -9.42
N ILE A 200 -4.38 20.93 -9.61
CA ILE A 200 -5.58 20.54 -10.37
C ILE A 200 -6.83 21.06 -9.66
N ASP A 201 -6.94 20.89 -8.35
CA ASP A 201 -8.11 21.37 -7.58
C ASP A 201 -8.25 22.89 -7.63
N GLU A 202 -7.16 23.64 -7.67
CA GLU A 202 -7.18 25.09 -7.82
C GLU A 202 -7.69 25.51 -9.21
N ILE A 203 -7.28 24.79 -10.27
CA ILE A 203 -7.81 25.01 -11.63
C ILE A 203 -9.32 24.74 -11.66
N LEU A 204 -9.75 23.60 -11.11
CA LEU A 204 -11.16 23.22 -11.05
C LEU A 204 -11.98 24.24 -10.26
N ARG A 205 -11.48 24.71 -9.10
CA ARG A 205 -12.16 25.73 -8.30
C ARG A 205 -12.28 27.05 -9.07
N LYS A 206 -11.20 27.53 -9.69
CA LYS A 206 -11.24 28.78 -10.46
C LYS A 206 -12.25 28.73 -11.61
N HIS A 207 -12.42 27.57 -12.25
CA HIS A 207 -13.31 27.45 -13.40
C HIS A 207 -14.76 27.12 -13.01
N TYR A 208 -14.99 26.27 -12.01
CA TYR A 208 -16.33 25.75 -11.67
C TYR A 208 -16.92 26.29 -10.36
N SER A 209 -16.19 27.06 -9.54
CA SER A 209 -16.75 27.66 -8.30
C SER A 209 -17.55 28.95 -8.53
N GLY A 210 -17.75 29.36 -9.79
CA GLY A 210 -18.47 30.58 -10.17
C GLY A 210 -19.78 30.35 -10.94
N SER A 211 -20.32 29.14 -10.95
CA SER A 211 -21.56 28.76 -11.65
C SER A 211 -22.61 28.24 -10.69
#